data_AF-A0A2V1N022-F1
#
_entry.id   AF-A0A2V1N022-F1
#
_cell.length_a   1.000
_cell.length_b   1.000
_cell.length_c   1.000
_cell.angle_alpha   90.00
_cell.angle_beta   90.00
_cell.angle_gamma   90.00
#
_symmetry.space_group_name_H-M   'P 1'
#
loop_
_entity.id
_entity.type
_entity.pdbx_description
1 polymer ?
#
loop_
_entity_poly.entity_id
_entity_poly.type
_entity_poly.pdbx_seq_one_letter_code
_entity_poly.pdbx_strand_id
1 'polypeptide(L)'
;MDLNQIQDGDYSSLQGKWKLEAAEAQSKDTTNSTPNDFKVTKNEITNGTITLSDAGIKYNGNTEDVTYNQVSSTAGNGFGLEIKTDDQNSNQVCSVEFYPIGTTGGYTLDGEKVNSKNTIVISSNYNSLTEVYVEEETNETTVNASWNAAKDQQLTQFMSQWGQTMDQDYDKYDGRQELKTSTGTEYPSGLTKVTVQGQQASIGWSENGVGKYDYNVVAIYNHDGTKPPLPNHITYFFAFHNGQPIILVDQSRDGTPDLGTTQNAKLKAGFNSIAKS
;
A
#
# COMPACT_ATOMS: atom_id res chain seq x y z
N MET A 1 -1.76 -5.09 3.93
CA MET A 1 -1.44 -6.44 4.44
C MET A 1 -0.01 -6.48 4.97
N ASP A 2 0.15 -6.53 6.30
CA ASP A 2 1.42 -6.73 7.00
C ASP A 2 1.40 -8.12 7.64
N LEU A 3 2.24 -9.04 7.13
CA LEU A 3 2.23 -10.44 7.57
C LEU A 3 2.74 -10.65 8.99
N ASN A 4 3.65 -9.79 9.47
CA ASN A 4 4.14 -9.88 10.85
C ASN A 4 3.05 -9.47 11.82
N GLN A 5 2.33 -8.39 11.50
CA GLN A 5 1.20 -7.93 12.30
C GLN A 5 0.08 -8.99 12.37
N ILE A 6 -0.22 -9.64 11.23
CA ILE A 6 -1.22 -10.71 11.14
C ILE A 6 -0.80 -11.93 11.97
N GLN A 7 0.49 -12.27 11.96
CA GLN A 7 1.03 -13.37 12.76
C GLN A 7 0.90 -13.09 14.27
N ASP A 8 1.00 -11.82 14.68
CA ASP A 8 0.78 -11.36 16.06
C ASP A 8 -0.72 -11.24 16.45
N GLY A 9 -1.65 -11.62 15.56
CA GLY A 9 -3.09 -11.56 15.81
C GLY A 9 -3.71 -10.17 15.65
N ASP A 10 -2.98 -9.20 15.08
CA ASP A 10 -3.48 -7.86 14.77
C ASP A 10 -3.76 -7.74 13.26
N TYR A 11 -5.04 -7.73 12.90
CA TYR A 11 -5.49 -7.67 11.51
C TYR A 11 -5.79 -6.24 11.05
N SER A 12 -5.30 -5.21 11.75
CA SER A 12 -5.56 -3.81 11.39
C SER A 12 -5.07 -3.47 9.98
N SER A 13 -3.96 -4.06 9.50
CA SER A 13 -3.45 -3.85 8.14
C SER A 13 -4.29 -4.48 7.01
N LEU A 14 -5.38 -5.15 7.37
CA LEU A 14 -6.36 -5.76 6.45
C LEU A 14 -7.71 -5.02 6.47
N GLN A 15 -7.86 -3.97 7.28
CA GLN A 15 -9.07 -3.16 7.28
C GLN A 15 -9.26 -2.50 5.91
N GLY A 16 -10.46 -2.65 5.36
CA GLY A 16 -10.78 -2.22 4.00
C GLY A 16 -12.03 -2.93 3.50
N LYS A 17 -12.38 -2.69 2.25
CA LYS A 17 -13.43 -3.47 1.58
C LYS A 17 -12.80 -4.67 0.89
N TRP A 18 -13.51 -5.78 0.92
CA TRP A 18 -13.10 -7.03 0.31
C TRP A 18 -14.27 -7.59 -0.49
N LYS A 19 -13.95 -8.12 -1.66
CA LYS A 19 -14.92 -8.72 -2.57
C LYS A 19 -14.65 -10.21 -2.64
N LEU A 20 -15.71 -11.01 -2.53
CA LEU A 20 -15.66 -12.42 -2.89
C LEU A 20 -15.45 -12.54 -4.39
N GLU A 21 -14.32 -13.10 -4.80
CA GLU A 21 -13.94 -13.28 -6.19
C GLU A 21 -14.24 -14.68 -6.69
N ALA A 22 -14.03 -15.68 -5.84
CA ALA A 22 -14.37 -17.07 -6.14
C ALA A 22 -14.82 -17.79 -4.87
N ALA A 23 -15.79 -18.69 -5.01
CA ALA A 23 -16.15 -19.64 -3.97
C ALA A 23 -16.41 -21.01 -4.58
N GLU A 24 -15.84 -22.05 -3.97
CA GLU A 24 -16.12 -23.45 -4.28
C GLU A 24 -16.60 -24.17 -3.03
N ALA A 25 -17.70 -24.91 -3.13
CA ALA A 25 -18.17 -25.81 -2.08
C ALA A 25 -18.46 -27.19 -2.68
N GLN A 26 -17.89 -28.25 -2.10
CA GLN A 26 -18.04 -29.63 -2.60
C GLN A 26 -17.68 -29.78 -4.09
N SER A 27 -16.61 -29.11 -4.52
CA SER A 27 -16.14 -29.07 -5.92
C SER A 27 -17.13 -28.46 -6.91
N LYS A 28 -18.06 -27.61 -6.44
CA LYS A 28 -18.96 -26.81 -7.27
C LYS A 28 -18.70 -25.33 -7.03
N ASP A 29 -18.69 -24.55 -8.09
CA ASP A 29 -18.68 -23.09 -8.01
C ASP A 29 -19.98 -22.60 -7.33
N THR A 30 -19.83 -21.91 -6.22
CA THR A 30 -20.91 -21.32 -5.42
C THR A 30 -20.79 -19.81 -5.28
N THR A 31 -19.95 -19.16 -6.08
CA THR A 31 -19.64 -17.72 -5.98
C THR A 31 -20.89 -16.85 -5.94
N ASN A 32 -21.89 -17.14 -6.79
CA ASN A 32 -23.14 -16.36 -6.88
C ASN A 32 -24.18 -16.66 -5.77
N SER A 33 -23.97 -17.72 -4.99
CA SER A 33 -24.93 -18.18 -3.96
C SER A 33 -24.41 -18.04 -2.53
N THR A 34 -23.17 -17.59 -2.37
CA THR A 34 -22.51 -17.45 -1.06
C THR A 34 -22.88 -16.09 -0.45
N PRO A 35 -23.45 -16.04 0.75
CA PRO A 35 -23.68 -14.77 1.45
C PRO A 35 -22.34 -14.03 1.68
N ASN A 36 -22.29 -12.73 1.36
CA ASN A 36 -21.09 -11.93 1.60
C ASN A 36 -21.02 -11.46 3.06
N ASP A 37 -20.83 -12.41 3.98
CA ASP A 37 -20.67 -12.18 5.42
C ASP A 37 -19.21 -11.93 5.81
N PHE A 38 -18.34 -11.67 4.82
CA PHE A 38 -16.93 -11.46 5.05
C PHE A 38 -16.67 -10.14 5.78
N LYS A 39 -15.92 -10.24 6.88
CA LYS A 39 -15.62 -9.11 7.75
C LYS A 39 -14.20 -9.21 8.28
N VAL A 40 -13.51 -8.08 8.26
CA VAL A 40 -12.22 -7.88 8.91
C VAL A 40 -12.37 -6.82 9.98
N THR A 41 -11.86 -7.11 11.17
CA THR A 41 -11.69 -6.12 12.24
C THR A 41 -10.23 -6.13 12.70
N LYS A 42 -9.87 -5.32 13.70
CA LYS A 42 -8.54 -5.43 14.32
C LYS A 42 -8.25 -6.82 14.91
N ASN A 43 -9.26 -7.50 15.45
CA ASN A 43 -9.06 -8.68 16.30
C ASN A 43 -9.53 -9.99 15.64
N GLU A 44 -10.27 -9.91 14.54
CA GLU A 44 -10.84 -11.10 13.89
C GLU A 44 -11.04 -10.90 12.39
N ILE A 45 -10.97 -12.01 11.66
CA ILE A 45 -11.41 -12.16 10.27
C ILE A 45 -12.45 -13.27 10.24
N THR A 46 -13.57 -13.05 9.57
CA THR A 46 -14.61 -14.09 9.45
C THR A 46 -15.36 -14.02 8.13
N ASN A 47 -15.78 -15.17 7.61
CA ASN A 47 -16.77 -15.32 6.53
C ASN A 47 -18.14 -15.77 7.07
N GLY A 48 -18.39 -15.63 8.37
CA GLY A 48 -19.59 -16.11 9.06
C GLY A 48 -19.54 -17.58 9.47
N THR A 49 -18.73 -18.43 8.81
CA THR A 49 -18.59 -19.86 9.14
C THR A 49 -17.29 -20.16 9.90
N ILE A 50 -16.20 -19.53 9.45
CA ILE A 50 -14.86 -19.63 9.99
C ILE A 50 -14.50 -18.25 10.54
N THR A 51 -13.90 -18.22 11.72
CA THR A 51 -13.39 -17.00 12.35
C THR A 51 -11.95 -17.24 12.79
N LEU A 52 -11.02 -16.44 12.28
CA LEU A 52 -9.64 -16.41 12.75
C LEU A 52 -9.50 -15.25 13.75
N SER A 53 -8.90 -15.52 14.91
CA SER A 53 -8.51 -14.52 15.91
C SER A 53 -7.19 -14.90 16.61
N ASP A 54 -6.77 -14.09 17.58
CA ASP A 54 -5.62 -14.37 18.46
C ASP A 54 -5.73 -15.69 19.23
N ALA A 55 -6.95 -16.15 19.52
CA ALA A 55 -7.25 -17.42 20.16
C ALA A 55 -7.18 -18.64 19.21
N GLY A 56 -6.96 -18.44 17.92
CA GLY A 56 -6.89 -19.52 16.91
C GLY A 56 -7.98 -19.44 15.85
N ILE A 57 -8.30 -20.57 15.22
CA ILE A 57 -9.36 -20.65 14.21
C ILE A 57 -10.60 -21.31 14.82
N LYS A 58 -11.67 -20.53 14.89
CA LYS A 58 -13.00 -21.01 15.25
C LYS A 58 -13.77 -21.50 14.03
N TYR A 59 -14.25 -22.73 14.09
CA TYR A 59 -15.13 -23.34 13.09
C TYR A 59 -16.04 -24.36 13.78
N ASN A 60 -17.25 -24.56 13.27
CA ASN A 60 -18.24 -25.50 13.84
C ASN A 60 -18.46 -25.35 15.37
N GLY A 61 -18.31 -24.12 15.90
CA GLY A 61 -18.47 -23.81 17.32
C GLY A 61 -17.24 -24.05 18.21
N ASN A 62 -16.20 -24.73 17.72
CA ASN A 62 -14.96 -24.98 18.45
C ASN A 62 -13.86 -24.03 17.98
N THR A 63 -12.91 -23.71 18.85
CA THR A 63 -11.71 -22.92 18.51
C THR A 63 -10.52 -23.84 18.66
N GLU A 64 -9.76 -23.99 17.59
CA GLU A 64 -8.54 -24.80 17.56
C GLU A 64 -7.31 -23.89 17.51
N ASP A 65 -6.23 -24.33 18.17
CA ASP A 65 -4.93 -23.70 18.07
C ASP A 65 -4.43 -23.71 16.62
N VAL A 66 -3.46 -22.84 16.31
CA VAL A 66 -2.98 -22.64 14.94
C VAL A 66 -1.47 -22.80 14.82
N THR A 67 -1.05 -23.19 13.62
CA THR A 67 0.34 -23.15 13.16
C THR A 67 0.49 -22.13 12.03
N TYR A 68 1.68 -21.57 11.93
CA TYR A 68 2.03 -20.55 10.95
C TYR A 68 3.05 -21.12 9.97
N ASN A 69 2.76 -21.06 8.68
CA ASN A 69 3.68 -21.51 7.63
C ASN A 69 3.89 -20.39 6.63
N GLN A 70 5.12 -20.23 6.16
CA GLN A 70 5.37 -19.43 4.96
C GLN A 70 4.95 -20.24 3.74
N VAL A 71 4.16 -19.63 2.88
CA VAL A 71 3.75 -20.24 1.61
C VAL A 71 4.53 -19.56 0.48
N SER A 72 5.39 -20.32 -0.19
CA SER A 72 6.09 -19.88 -1.40
C SER A 72 5.40 -20.42 -2.64
N SER A 73 5.27 -19.63 -3.70
CA SER A 73 5.10 -20.24 -5.03
C SER A 73 6.44 -20.63 -5.65
N THR A 74 6.34 -21.53 -6.63
CA THR A 74 7.37 -22.06 -7.51
C THR A 74 8.22 -21.01 -8.26
N ALA A 75 7.93 -19.71 -8.12
CA ALA A 75 8.57 -18.62 -8.88
C ALA A 75 9.42 -17.62 -8.05
N GLY A 76 9.54 -17.77 -6.73
CA GLY A 76 10.57 -17.07 -5.93
C GLY A 76 10.37 -15.56 -5.68
N ASN A 77 9.22 -14.97 -6.01
CA ASN A 77 8.91 -13.57 -5.70
C ASN A 77 7.84 -13.49 -4.59
N GLY A 78 8.28 -13.10 -3.39
CA GLY A 78 7.44 -12.88 -2.20
C GLY A 78 6.92 -14.15 -1.53
N PHE A 79 6.68 -14.07 -0.21
CA PHE A 79 6.09 -15.15 0.59
C PHE A 79 4.69 -14.75 1.05
N GLY A 80 3.74 -15.68 0.99
CA GLY A 80 2.47 -15.58 1.71
C GLY A 80 2.58 -16.18 3.12
N LEU A 81 1.54 -15.97 3.92
CA LEU A 81 1.40 -16.58 5.24
C LEU A 81 0.19 -17.50 5.23
N GLU A 82 0.37 -18.77 5.62
CA GLU A 82 -0.73 -19.68 5.93
C GLU A 82 -0.84 -19.78 7.45
N ILE A 83 -2.05 -19.55 7.95
CA ILE A 83 -2.45 -19.88 9.31
C ILE A 83 -3.41 -21.05 9.20
N LYS A 84 -3.05 -22.19 9.79
CA LYS A 84 -3.88 -23.40 9.75
C LYS A 84 -4.09 -23.99 11.13
N THR A 85 -5.22 -24.63 11.33
CA THR A 85 -5.52 -25.37 12.55
C THR A 85 -4.44 -26.42 12.84
N ASP A 86 -3.97 -26.50 14.09
CA ASP A 86 -3.04 -27.53 14.59
C ASP A 86 -3.79 -28.82 14.92
N ASP A 87 -4.44 -29.42 13.91
CA ASP A 87 -5.15 -30.69 14.09
C ASP A 87 -4.18 -31.87 13.99
N GLN A 88 -3.72 -32.35 15.15
CA GLN A 88 -2.90 -33.55 15.30
C GLN A 88 -3.60 -34.84 14.80
N ASN A 89 -4.91 -34.81 14.55
CA ASN A 89 -5.72 -35.95 14.10
C ASN A 89 -6.21 -35.85 12.64
N SER A 90 -5.82 -34.81 11.89
CA SER A 90 -5.90 -34.68 10.42
C SER A 90 -7.29 -34.78 9.74
N ASN A 91 -8.39 -34.76 10.49
CA ASN A 91 -9.72 -34.98 9.89
C ASN A 91 -10.45 -33.68 9.54
N GLN A 92 -10.12 -32.55 10.16
CA GLN A 92 -10.76 -31.25 9.89
C GLN A 92 -9.71 -30.14 9.95
N VAL A 93 -9.19 -29.77 8.78
CA VAL A 93 -8.21 -28.70 8.62
C VAL A 93 -8.91 -27.48 8.05
N CYS A 94 -8.79 -26.35 8.75
CA CYS A 94 -9.13 -25.04 8.23
C CYS A 94 -7.84 -24.24 8.04
N SER A 95 -7.74 -23.51 6.94
CA SER A 95 -6.65 -22.55 6.71
C SER A 95 -7.18 -21.18 6.33
N VAL A 96 -6.44 -20.16 6.74
CA VAL A 96 -6.55 -18.80 6.23
C VAL A 96 -5.19 -18.42 5.68
N GLU A 97 -5.14 -18.18 4.37
CA GLU A 97 -3.92 -17.83 3.65
C GLU A 97 -3.96 -16.35 3.26
N PHE A 98 -2.82 -15.69 3.42
CA PHE A 98 -2.64 -14.27 3.17
C PHE A 98 -1.58 -14.07 2.10
N TYR A 99 -1.99 -13.45 1.00
CA TYR A 99 -1.14 -13.15 -0.13
C TYR A 99 -1.09 -11.64 -0.37
N PRO A 100 0.00 -10.96 0.04
CA PRO A 100 0.17 -9.55 -0.25
C PRO A 100 0.21 -9.28 -1.77
N ILE A 101 -0.17 -8.07 -2.16
CA ILE A 101 0.07 -7.57 -3.52
C ILE A 101 1.54 -7.75 -3.91
N GLY A 102 1.79 -8.22 -5.12
CA GLY A 102 3.14 -8.53 -5.59
C GLY A 102 3.63 -9.94 -5.27
N THR A 103 2.90 -10.70 -4.44
CA THR A 103 3.27 -12.10 -4.16
C THR A 103 2.78 -13.07 -5.22
N THR A 104 3.43 -14.22 -5.24
CA THR A 104 3.11 -15.35 -6.10
C THR A 104 2.57 -16.47 -5.20
N GLY A 105 1.35 -16.98 -5.42
CA GLY A 105 0.82 -18.08 -4.60
C GLY A 105 -0.66 -18.46 -4.78
N GLY A 106 -0.94 -19.73 -4.46
CA GLY A 106 -2.25 -20.35 -4.13
C GLY A 106 -3.32 -20.40 -5.22
N TYR A 107 -3.93 -19.25 -5.49
CA TYR A 107 -5.11 -19.12 -6.35
C TYR A 107 -4.81 -18.15 -7.49
N THR A 108 -4.55 -18.70 -8.68
CA THR A 108 -4.35 -17.91 -9.91
C THR A 108 -5.68 -17.65 -10.60
N LEU A 109 -6.10 -16.39 -10.67
CA LEU A 109 -7.33 -15.99 -11.37
C LEU A 109 -7.18 -15.99 -12.90
N ASP A 110 -5.97 -15.79 -13.45
CA ASP A 110 -5.78 -15.56 -14.90
C ASP A 110 -4.47 -16.13 -15.49
N GLY A 111 -3.97 -17.25 -14.95
CA GLY A 111 -2.65 -17.75 -15.31
C GLY A 111 -1.52 -16.88 -14.72
N GLU A 112 -0.29 -17.40 -14.72
CA GLU A 112 0.87 -16.83 -14.01
C GLU A 112 1.07 -15.30 -14.24
N LYS A 113 1.50 -14.48 -13.26
CA LYS A 113 2.44 -14.83 -12.19
C LYS A 113 2.47 -13.93 -10.94
N VAL A 114 1.59 -12.95 -10.74
CA VAL A 114 1.67 -12.03 -9.57
C VAL A 114 0.30 -11.52 -9.15
N ASN A 115 0.00 -11.55 -7.85
CA ASN A 115 -1.20 -10.96 -7.28
C ASN A 115 -1.16 -9.43 -7.45
N SER A 116 -2.08 -8.86 -8.23
CA SER A 116 -2.20 -7.41 -8.43
C SER A 116 -2.91 -6.69 -7.29
N LYS A 117 -3.44 -7.44 -6.31
CA LYS A 117 -4.14 -6.98 -5.10
C LYS A 117 -3.79 -7.86 -3.92
N ASN A 118 -4.09 -7.42 -2.70
CA ASN A 118 -4.03 -8.32 -1.55
C ASN A 118 -5.15 -9.36 -1.67
N THR A 119 -4.84 -10.62 -1.38
CA THR A 119 -5.76 -11.74 -1.48
C THR A 119 -5.78 -12.51 -0.15
N ILE A 120 -6.98 -12.88 0.30
CA ILE A 120 -7.20 -13.78 1.43
C ILE A 120 -7.92 -15.01 0.91
N VAL A 121 -7.41 -16.19 1.24
CA VAL A 121 -8.06 -17.47 0.91
C VAL A 121 -8.46 -18.13 2.22
N ILE A 122 -9.75 -18.43 2.36
CA ILE A 122 -10.27 -19.22 3.47
C ILE A 122 -10.62 -20.59 2.91
N SER A 123 -10.03 -21.64 3.46
CA SER A 123 -10.29 -23.01 3.04
C SER A 123 -10.62 -23.92 4.21
N SER A 124 -11.45 -24.93 3.97
CA SER A 124 -11.72 -25.99 4.93
C SER A 124 -12.05 -27.29 4.22
N ASN A 125 -11.36 -28.37 4.62
CA ASN A 125 -11.64 -29.70 4.09
C ASN A 125 -12.94 -30.30 4.67
N TYR A 126 -13.42 -29.80 5.82
CA TYR A 126 -14.59 -30.32 6.53
C TYR A 126 -15.89 -30.15 5.74
N ASN A 127 -16.10 -28.97 5.15
CA ASN A 127 -17.22 -28.68 4.26
C ASN A 127 -16.79 -28.61 2.79
N SER A 128 -15.52 -28.93 2.49
CA SER A 128 -14.92 -28.78 1.15
C SER A 128 -15.16 -27.37 0.59
N LEU A 129 -14.96 -26.36 1.44
CA LEU A 129 -15.13 -24.95 1.12
C LEU A 129 -13.79 -24.35 0.75
N THR A 130 -13.77 -23.54 -0.31
CA THR A 130 -12.72 -22.55 -0.52
C THR A 130 -13.35 -21.25 -0.97
N GLU A 131 -13.00 -20.15 -0.31
CA GLU A 131 -13.44 -18.81 -0.66
C GLU A 131 -12.22 -17.91 -0.83
N VAL A 132 -12.21 -17.16 -1.93
CA VAL A 132 -11.15 -16.24 -2.30
C VAL A 132 -11.70 -14.83 -2.23
N TYR A 133 -11.12 -14.05 -1.33
CA TYR A 133 -11.42 -12.64 -1.16
C TYR A 133 -10.29 -11.80 -1.70
N VAL A 134 -10.64 -10.84 -2.55
CA VAL A 134 -9.70 -9.85 -3.07
C VAL A 134 -10.00 -8.50 -2.43
N GLU A 135 -8.95 -7.78 -2.04
CA GLU A 135 -9.09 -6.43 -1.55
C GLU A 135 -9.73 -5.57 -2.65
N GLU A 136 -10.85 -4.93 -2.35
CA GLU A 136 -11.39 -3.94 -3.25
C GLU A 136 -10.49 -2.71 -3.23
N GLU A 137 -10.38 -2.04 -4.37
CA GLU A 137 -9.83 -0.70 -4.40
C GLU A 137 -10.82 0.24 -3.69
N THR A 138 -10.74 0.28 -2.36
CA THR A 138 -10.98 1.53 -1.66
C THR A 138 -9.82 2.44 -2.04
N ASN A 139 -10.11 3.62 -2.57
CA ASN A 139 -9.10 4.66 -2.88
C ASN A 139 -8.32 5.17 -1.62
N GLU A 140 -8.22 4.37 -0.55
CA GLU A 140 -7.71 4.73 0.77
C GLU A 140 -6.96 3.56 1.43
N THR A 141 -5.80 3.14 0.90
CA THR A 141 -4.91 2.18 1.58
C THR A 141 -4.03 2.84 2.62
N THR A 142 -4.55 3.25 3.79
CA THR A 142 -3.79 3.94 4.85
C THR A 142 -2.44 3.24 5.13
N VAL A 143 -1.35 3.75 4.52
CA VAL A 143 0.01 3.32 4.81
C VAL A 143 0.33 4.03 6.12
N ASN A 144 0.63 3.27 7.18
CA ASN A 144 1.14 3.88 8.41
C ASN A 144 2.40 4.67 8.03
N ALA A 145 2.26 5.99 7.92
CA ALA A 145 3.30 6.89 7.45
C ALA A 145 4.44 6.86 8.48
N SER A 146 5.40 5.98 8.29
CA SER A 146 6.64 5.89 9.08
C SER A 146 7.79 6.15 8.12
N TRP A 147 7.85 7.39 7.62
CA TRP A 147 8.99 7.83 6.81
C TRP A 147 10.26 7.81 7.67
N ASN A 148 11.35 7.30 7.11
CA ASN A 148 12.60 7.13 7.82
C ASN A 148 13.79 7.31 6.88
N ALA A 149 15.01 7.33 7.43
CA ALA A 149 16.23 7.55 6.67
C ALA A 149 16.49 6.49 5.57
N ALA A 150 16.08 5.24 5.77
CA ALA A 150 16.25 4.19 4.77
C ALA A 150 15.33 4.41 3.56
N LYS A 151 14.07 4.78 3.79
CA LYS A 151 13.11 5.16 2.74
C LYS A 151 13.56 6.41 2.01
N ASP A 152 14.08 7.39 2.74
CA ASP A 152 14.63 8.61 2.17
C ASP A 152 15.85 8.34 1.27
N GLN A 153 16.72 7.42 1.66
CA GLN A 153 17.84 6.96 0.83
C GLN A 153 17.36 6.24 -0.43
N GLN A 154 16.38 5.33 -0.31
CA GLN A 154 15.78 4.67 -1.48
C GLN A 154 15.15 5.67 -2.44
N LEU A 155 14.44 6.68 -1.91
CA LEU A 155 13.86 7.75 -2.73
C LEU A 155 14.94 8.58 -3.43
N THR A 156 16.05 8.86 -2.76
CA THR A 156 17.18 9.59 -3.34
C THR A 156 17.78 8.82 -4.53
N GLN A 157 17.98 7.51 -4.38
CA GLN A 157 18.46 6.65 -5.47
C GLN A 157 17.46 6.59 -6.63
N PHE A 158 16.17 6.44 -6.31
CA PHE A 158 15.09 6.44 -7.30
C PHE A 158 15.05 7.75 -8.10
N MET A 159 15.12 8.89 -7.42
CA MET A 159 15.11 10.20 -8.07
C MET A 159 16.35 10.48 -8.91
N SER A 160 17.51 9.95 -8.52
CA SER A 160 18.73 10.02 -9.34
C SER A 160 18.55 9.26 -10.67
N GLN A 161 17.99 8.05 -10.64
CA GLN A 161 17.70 7.27 -11.85
C GLN A 161 16.60 7.92 -12.70
N TRP A 162 15.58 8.49 -12.04
CA TRP A 162 14.52 9.23 -12.70
C TRP A 162 15.06 10.45 -13.45
N GLY A 163 15.92 11.24 -12.79
CA GLY A 163 16.60 12.39 -13.39
C GLY A 163 17.39 12.02 -14.64
N GLN A 164 18.18 10.95 -14.58
CA GLN A 164 18.89 10.43 -15.76
C GLN A 164 17.94 10.05 -16.90
N THR A 165 16.81 9.43 -16.60
CA THR A 165 15.81 9.03 -17.61
C THR A 165 15.17 10.24 -18.29
N MET A 166 14.98 11.32 -17.54
CA MET A 166 14.30 12.54 -18.01
C MET A 166 15.25 13.62 -18.51
N ASP A 167 16.57 13.41 -18.45
CA ASP A 167 17.60 14.43 -18.68
C ASP A 167 17.39 15.66 -17.75
N GLN A 168 17.15 15.39 -16.47
CA GLN A 168 16.88 16.37 -15.43
C GLN A 168 17.78 16.11 -14.22
N ASP A 169 18.45 17.16 -13.74
CA ASP A 169 19.22 17.11 -12.48
C ASP A 169 18.39 17.72 -11.36
N TYR A 170 18.16 16.95 -10.30
CA TYR A 170 17.28 17.34 -9.21
C TYR A 170 18.06 17.70 -7.95
N ASP A 171 17.90 18.94 -7.50
CA ASP A 171 18.26 19.34 -6.16
C ASP A 171 17.22 18.83 -5.18
N LYS A 172 17.69 18.26 -4.06
CA LYS A 172 16.84 17.77 -2.98
C LYS A 172 16.87 18.75 -1.81
N TYR A 173 15.71 19.03 -1.21
CA TYR A 173 15.69 19.66 0.11
C TYR A 173 16.25 18.69 1.16
N ASP A 174 17.38 19.04 1.77
CA ASP A 174 18.14 18.19 2.68
C ASP A 174 17.70 18.31 4.16
N GLY A 175 16.63 19.07 4.43
CA GLY A 175 16.17 19.35 5.78
C GLY A 175 16.90 20.51 6.48
N ARG A 176 17.88 21.15 5.82
CA ARG A 176 18.75 22.18 6.42
C ARG A 176 18.85 23.42 5.55
N GLN A 177 19.22 23.26 4.28
CA GLN A 177 19.38 24.35 3.32
C GLN A 177 18.10 24.51 2.53
N GLU A 178 17.56 25.74 2.50
CA GLU A 178 16.37 26.01 1.70
C GLU A 178 16.64 25.71 0.22
N LEU A 179 15.70 24.98 -0.37
CA LEU A 179 15.71 24.68 -1.79
C LEU A 179 15.01 25.81 -2.53
N LYS A 180 15.68 26.41 -3.51
CA LYS A 180 15.18 27.57 -4.25
C LYS A 180 14.89 27.22 -5.69
N THR A 181 13.70 27.56 -6.18
CA THR A 181 13.33 27.40 -7.60
C THR A 181 13.80 28.61 -8.40
N SER A 182 14.00 28.42 -9.71
CA SER A 182 14.30 29.52 -10.65
C SER A 182 13.22 30.60 -10.73
N THR A 183 11.99 30.29 -10.32
CA THR A 183 10.86 31.24 -10.20
C THR A 183 10.87 32.02 -8.87
N GLY A 184 11.81 31.70 -7.97
CA GLY A 184 12.08 32.45 -6.75
C GLY A 184 11.37 31.92 -5.49
N THR A 185 10.65 30.79 -5.57
CA THR A 185 10.06 30.16 -4.39
C THR A 185 11.12 29.39 -3.63
N GLU A 186 11.13 29.54 -2.30
CA GLU A 186 12.04 28.83 -1.40
C GLU A 186 11.23 27.81 -0.58
N TYR A 187 11.76 26.59 -0.45
CA TYR A 187 11.14 25.49 0.27
C TYR A 187 12.00 25.07 1.47
N PRO A 188 11.37 24.73 2.62
CA PRO A 188 9.94 24.42 2.78
C PRO A 188 9.07 25.64 3.15
N SER A 189 9.64 26.82 3.41
CA SER A 189 8.90 28.01 3.86
C SER A 189 7.77 28.43 2.90
N GLY A 190 7.98 28.26 1.60
CA GLY A 190 7.01 28.49 0.53
C GLY A 190 5.78 27.58 0.55
N LEU A 191 5.82 26.41 1.22
CA LEU A 191 4.65 25.51 1.34
C LEU A 191 3.43 26.20 1.92
N THR A 192 3.63 27.22 2.77
CA THR A 192 2.53 27.98 3.40
C THR A 192 1.67 28.79 2.44
N LYS A 193 2.13 29.00 1.20
CA LYS A 193 1.46 29.86 0.22
C LYS A 193 0.87 29.08 -0.95
N VAL A 194 1.22 27.81 -1.11
CA VAL A 194 0.84 27.05 -2.31
C VAL A 194 -0.64 26.68 -2.31
N THR A 195 -1.18 26.45 -3.50
CA THR A 195 -2.47 25.78 -3.67
C THR A 195 -2.27 24.35 -4.16
N VAL A 196 -3.27 23.49 -3.97
CA VAL A 196 -3.32 22.15 -4.55
C VAL A 196 -4.57 22.07 -5.41
N GLN A 197 -4.40 21.87 -6.72
CA GLN A 197 -5.48 21.84 -7.71
C GLN A 197 -6.40 23.08 -7.63
N GLY A 198 -5.81 24.26 -7.47
CA GLY A 198 -6.51 25.55 -7.37
C GLY A 198 -7.20 25.80 -6.03
N GLN A 199 -7.08 24.90 -5.05
CA GLN A 199 -7.66 25.04 -3.71
C GLN A 199 -6.59 25.28 -2.65
N GLN A 200 -6.92 26.07 -1.63
CA GLN A 200 -6.09 26.14 -0.43
C GLN A 200 -6.14 24.78 0.29
N ALA A 201 -4.98 24.17 0.50
CA ALA A 201 -4.84 22.92 1.23
C ALA A 201 -3.83 23.08 2.36
N SER A 202 -4.01 22.36 3.46
CA SER A 202 -3.03 22.33 4.55
C SER A 202 -1.86 21.46 4.11
N ILE A 203 -0.74 22.07 3.74
CA ILE A 203 0.47 21.36 3.31
C ILE A 203 1.67 21.85 4.10
N GLY A 204 2.53 20.92 4.51
CA GLY A 204 3.69 21.26 5.32
C GLY A 204 4.69 20.14 5.41
N TRP A 205 5.90 20.51 5.81
CA TRP A 205 6.99 19.57 6.03
C TRP A 205 6.72 18.67 7.24
N SER A 206 6.96 17.37 7.08
CA SER A 206 6.95 16.37 8.14
C SER A 206 8.08 15.38 7.90
N GLU A 207 9.04 15.32 8.84
CA GLU A 207 10.21 14.44 8.74
C GLU A 207 9.85 12.96 8.74
N ASN A 208 8.76 12.57 9.41
CA ASN A 208 8.33 11.17 9.53
C ASN A 208 7.08 10.84 8.70
N GLY A 209 6.55 11.80 7.95
CA GLY A 209 5.33 11.63 7.15
C GLY A 209 4.03 11.63 7.95
N VAL A 210 4.10 11.79 9.28
CA VAL A 210 2.94 11.98 10.16
C VAL A 210 2.83 13.44 10.54
N GLY A 211 1.63 14.00 10.52
CA GLY A 211 1.47 15.38 10.98
C GLY A 211 0.06 15.90 10.88
N LYS A 212 -0.07 17.18 11.21
CA LYS A 212 -1.32 17.95 11.26
C LYS A 212 -1.76 18.51 9.90
N TYR A 213 -0.98 18.26 8.84
CA TYR A 213 -1.26 18.77 7.51
C TYR A 213 -2.12 17.77 6.74
N ASP A 214 -2.95 18.26 5.81
CA ASP A 214 -3.61 17.40 4.84
C ASP A 214 -2.55 16.70 3.99
N TYR A 215 -1.48 17.40 3.62
CA TYR A 215 -0.34 16.87 2.89
C TYR A 215 0.94 17.01 3.72
N ASN A 216 1.43 15.88 4.24
CA ASN A 216 2.63 15.80 5.06
C ASN A 216 3.83 15.49 4.16
N VAL A 217 4.56 16.53 3.75
CA VAL A 217 5.67 16.45 2.79
C VAL A 217 6.91 15.88 3.47
N VAL A 218 7.44 14.80 2.90
CA VAL A 218 8.63 14.08 3.40
C VAL A 218 9.87 14.30 2.56
N ALA A 219 9.72 14.74 1.30
CA ALA A 219 10.83 15.12 0.44
C ALA A 219 10.39 16.10 -0.66
N ILE A 220 11.30 16.98 -1.07
CA ILE A 220 11.09 17.95 -2.15
C ILE A 220 12.28 17.85 -3.10
N TYR A 221 12.02 17.74 -4.40
CA TYR A 221 13.03 17.68 -5.45
C TYR A 221 12.71 18.72 -6.53
N ASN A 222 13.65 19.60 -6.87
CA ASN A 222 13.48 20.59 -7.92
C ASN A 222 14.52 20.44 -9.02
N HIS A 223 14.08 20.57 -10.26
CA HIS A 223 14.96 20.77 -11.40
C HIS A 223 14.63 22.12 -12.05
N ASP A 224 15.61 23.01 -12.11
CA ASP A 224 15.52 24.24 -12.89
C ASP A 224 15.89 23.96 -14.35
N GLY A 225 14.94 24.19 -15.26
CA GLY A 225 15.19 23.96 -16.66
C GLY A 225 16.04 25.06 -17.28
N THR A 226 16.83 24.68 -18.27
CA THR A 226 17.77 25.58 -18.96
C THR A 226 17.29 26.01 -20.35
N LYS A 227 16.13 25.50 -20.80
CA LYS A 227 15.57 25.75 -22.13
C LYS A 227 14.38 26.70 -22.04
N PRO A 228 14.21 27.67 -22.97
CA PRO A 228 13.06 28.56 -22.99
C PRO A 228 11.71 27.82 -23.06
N PRO A 229 10.62 28.42 -22.51
CA PRO A 229 10.60 29.76 -21.92
C PRO A 229 11.15 29.75 -20.47
N LEU A 230 12.09 30.66 -20.17
CA LEU A 230 12.71 30.81 -18.85
C LEU A 230 12.05 31.97 -18.06
N PRO A 231 12.08 31.95 -16.71
CA PRO A 231 12.44 30.80 -15.89
C PRO A 231 11.42 29.67 -16.04
N ASN A 232 11.87 28.44 -15.85
CA ASN A 232 11.01 27.28 -15.67
C ASN A 232 11.68 26.26 -14.77
N HIS A 233 10.85 25.48 -14.10
CA HIS A 233 11.29 24.42 -13.23
C HIS A 233 10.25 23.29 -13.20
N ILE A 234 10.61 22.19 -12.57
CA ILE A 234 9.70 21.15 -12.14
C ILE A 234 10.05 20.76 -10.72
N THR A 235 9.10 20.97 -9.80
CA THR A 235 9.27 20.63 -8.39
C THR A 235 8.33 19.50 -8.02
N TYR A 236 8.88 18.39 -7.52
CA TYR A 236 8.12 17.27 -6.97
C TYR A 236 8.08 17.34 -5.44
N PHE A 237 6.90 17.14 -4.89
CA PHE A 237 6.66 17.03 -3.44
C PHE A 237 6.15 15.63 -3.14
N PHE A 238 6.98 14.85 -2.47
CA PHE A 238 6.63 13.52 -1.98
C PHE A 238 5.99 13.69 -0.61
N ALA A 239 4.74 13.24 -0.46
CA ALA A 239 3.96 13.51 0.73
C ALA A 239 3.06 12.34 1.11
N PHE A 240 2.52 12.39 2.33
CA PHE A 240 1.42 11.56 2.76
C PHE A 240 0.15 12.38 2.89
N HIS A 241 -0.92 11.96 2.20
CA HIS A 241 -2.27 12.52 2.33
C HIS A 241 -3.20 11.44 2.87
N ASN A 242 -3.77 11.64 4.07
CA ASN A 242 -4.55 10.62 4.78
C ASN A 242 -3.81 9.27 4.87
N GLY A 243 -2.52 9.31 5.21
CA GLY A 243 -1.65 8.13 5.25
C GLY A 243 -1.34 7.52 3.87
N GLN A 244 -1.83 8.07 2.75
CA GLN A 244 -1.46 7.59 1.41
C GLN A 244 -0.22 8.28 0.90
N PRO A 245 0.78 7.55 0.37
CA PRO A 245 1.81 8.16 -0.45
C PRO A 245 1.17 8.87 -1.67
N ILE A 246 1.49 10.15 -1.83
CA ILE A 246 1.10 10.96 -2.98
C ILE A 246 2.30 11.79 -3.44
N ILE A 247 2.35 12.08 -4.75
CA ILE A 247 3.33 12.98 -5.31
C ILE A 247 2.60 14.14 -5.95
N LEU A 248 2.87 15.33 -5.43
CA LEU A 248 2.44 16.58 -6.04
C LEU A 248 3.56 17.12 -6.92
N VAL A 249 3.19 17.90 -7.94
CA VAL A 249 4.12 18.52 -8.89
C VAL A 249 3.71 19.96 -9.15
N ASP A 250 4.70 20.85 -9.15
CA ASP A 250 4.57 22.24 -9.55
C ASP A 250 5.47 22.54 -10.76
N GLN A 251 4.91 23.27 -11.71
CA GLN A 251 5.61 23.78 -12.90
C GLN A 251 5.17 25.22 -13.20
N SER A 252 4.55 25.90 -12.23
CA SER A 252 4.08 27.27 -12.38
C SER A 252 5.25 28.21 -12.65
N ARG A 253 5.07 29.10 -13.62
CA ARG A 253 6.12 30.07 -14.02
C ARG A 253 5.95 31.43 -13.34
N ASP A 254 4.71 31.77 -12.97
CA ASP A 254 4.33 33.04 -12.39
C ASP A 254 3.25 32.84 -11.32
N GLY A 255 3.19 33.78 -10.38
CA GLY A 255 2.17 33.78 -9.33
C GLY A 255 2.41 32.74 -8.23
N THR A 256 1.34 32.38 -7.53
CA THR A 256 1.37 31.38 -6.48
C THR A 256 1.54 29.97 -7.08
N PRO A 257 2.50 29.15 -6.61
CA PRO A 257 2.60 27.75 -7.01
C PRO A 257 1.28 27.00 -6.84
N ASP A 258 0.85 26.30 -7.88
CA ASP A 258 -0.37 25.50 -7.87
C ASP A 258 -0.02 24.05 -8.17
N LEU A 259 -0.04 23.23 -7.12
CA LEU A 259 0.44 21.86 -7.16
C LEU A 259 -0.64 20.94 -7.71
N GLY A 260 -0.31 20.20 -8.77
CA GLY A 260 -1.12 19.12 -9.28
C GLY A 260 -0.66 17.76 -8.77
N THR A 261 -1.53 16.75 -8.75
CA THR A 261 -1.08 15.37 -8.55
C THR A 261 -0.33 14.90 -9.79
N THR A 262 0.85 14.30 -9.62
CA THR A 262 1.61 13.77 -10.76
C THR A 262 0.78 12.72 -11.52
N GLN A 263 0.75 12.84 -12.84
CA GLN A 263 0.14 11.84 -13.70
C GLN A 263 1.11 10.71 -14.07
N ASN A 264 2.39 10.84 -13.70
CA ASN A 264 3.41 9.88 -14.07
C ASN A 264 3.27 8.56 -13.29
N ALA A 265 2.87 7.49 -13.97
CA ALA A 265 2.63 6.19 -13.35
C ALA A 265 3.91 5.57 -12.75
N LYS A 266 5.09 5.80 -13.34
CA LYS A 266 6.36 5.26 -12.82
C LYS A 266 6.77 5.93 -11.52
N LEU A 267 6.65 7.26 -11.45
CA LEU A 267 6.89 8.00 -10.21
C LEU A 267 5.95 7.54 -9.09
N LYS A 268 4.64 7.45 -9.38
CA LYS A 268 3.64 6.97 -8.41
C LYS A 268 3.96 5.57 -7.91
N ALA A 269 4.24 4.63 -8.82
CA ALA A 269 4.57 3.25 -8.44
C ALA A 269 5.87 3.16 -7.62
N GLY A 270 6.91 3.90 -8.02
CA GLY A 270 8.19 3.93 -7.32
C GLY A 270 8.06 4.46 -5.90
N PHE A 271 7.40 5.61 -5.72
CA PHE A 271 7.20 6.15 -4.37
C PHE A 271 6.29 5.28 -3.51
N ASN A 272 5.21 4.72 -4.08
CA ASN A 272 4.34 3.79 -3.35
C ASN A 272 5.12 2.56 -2.86
N SER A 273 6.03 2.02 -3.68
CA SER A 273 6.89 0.91 -3.29
C SER A 273 7.82 1.27 -2.13
N ILE A 274 8.40 2.47 -2.16
CA ILE A 274 9.32 2.96 -1.11
C ILE A 274 8.58 3.28 0.18
N ALA A 275 7.38 3.86 0.09
CA ALA A 275 6.58 4.17 1.27
C ALA A 275 6.17 2.89 2.03
N LYS A 276 5.97 1.78 1.31
CA LYS A 276 5.57 0.47 1.84
C LYS A 276 6.74 -0.45 2.20
N SER A 277 7.99 -0.06 1.96
CA SER A 277 9.18 -0.87 2.24
C SER A 277 9.59 -0.88 3.72
#